data_AF-A0A2W6VU66-F1
#
_entry.id   AF-A0A2W6VU66-F1
#
_cell.length_a   1.000
_cell.length_b   1.000
_cell.length_c   1.000
_cell.angle_alpha   90.00
_cell.angle_beta   90.00
_cell.angle_gamma   90.00
#
_symmetry.space_group_name_H-M   'P 1'
#
loop_
_entity.id
_entity.type
_entity.pdbx_description
1 polymer ?
#
loop_
_entity_poly.entity_id
_entity_poly.type
_entity_poly.pdbx_seq_one_letter_code
_entity_poly.pdbx_strand_id
1 'polypeptide(L)'
;THPWEDFAESFAHYLHIADALETAAAVGIHVSGPHGVPDPLAGSISASGATDVADLTMPEVLGRWHGYTLALNSVNRSMGKDDLYPFVIPAPVLDKLDFVASLRPGAGQ
;
A
#
# COMPACT_ATOMS: atom_id res chain seq x y z
N THR A 1 23.78 12.73 0.84
CA THR A 1 22.71 11.98 0.15
C THR A 1 23.27 11.49 -1.17
N HIS A 2 23.28 10.18 -1.39
CA HIS A 2 23.71 9.59 -2.66
C HIS A 2 22.48 9.42 -3.56
N PRO A 3 22.38 10.13 -4.72
CA PRO A 3 21.16 10.11 -5.52
C PRO A 3 20.72 8.71 -5.98
N TRP A 4 21.67 7.82 -6.24
CA TRP A 4 21.39 6.44 -6.65
C TRP A 4 20.84 5.59 -5.49
N GLU A 5 21.25 5.87 -4.25
CA GLU A 5 20.81 5.17 -3.05
C GLU A 5 19.38 5.58 -2.71
N ASP A 6 19.08 6.88 -2.73
CA ASP A 6 17.73 7.41 -2.52
C ASP A 6 16.72 6.87 -3.55
N PHE A 7 17.16 6.74 -4.82
CA PHE A 7 16.37 6.10 -5.86
C PHE A 7 16.15 4.60 -5.57
N ALA A 8 17.21 3.87 -5.20
CA ALA A 8 17.12 2.46 -4.87
C ALA A 8 16.21 2.20 -3.65
N GLU A 9 16.29 3.03 -2.61
CA GLU A 9 15.41 2.98 -1.44
C GLU A 9 13.94 3.24 -1.81
N SER A 10 13.68 4.25 -2.64
CA SER A 10 12.31 4.55 -3.12
C SER A 10 11.75 3.39 -3.95
N PHE A 11 12.58 2.78 -4.80
CA PHE A 11 12.20 1.62 -5.60
C PHE A 11 11.90 0.39 -4.73
N ALA A 12 12.79 0.10 -3.77
CA ALA A 12 12.60 -1.00 -2.82
C ALA A 12 11.33 -0.81 -1.97
N HIS A 13 11.03 0.43 -1.55
CA HIS A 13 9.82 0.73 -0.80
C HIS A 13 8.56 0.53 -1.64
N TYR A 14 8.57 0.97 -2.90
CA TYR A 14 7.47 0.71 -3.83
C TYR A 14 7.21 -0.81 -3.99
N LEU A 15 8.25 -1.61 -4.24
CA LEU A 15 8.13 -3.06 -4.37
C LEU A 15 7.59 -3.70 -3.09
N HIS A 16 8.08 -3.26 -1.91
CA HIS A 16 7.58 -3.76 -0.64
C HIS A 16 6.08 -3.53 -0.46
N ILE A 17 5.59 -2.34 -0.83
CA ILE A 17 4.16 -2.02 -0.78
C ILE A 17 3.37 -2.91 -1.75
N ALA A 18 3.82 -3.03 -2.99
CA ALA A 18 3.17 -3.83 -4.02
C ALA A 18 3.09 -5.31 -3.60
N ASP A 19 4.23 -5.92 -3.25
CA ASP A 19 4.32 -7.32 -2.82
C ASP A 19 3.41 -7.62 -1.62
N ALA A 20 3.35 -6.71 -0.64
CA ALA A 20 2.51 -6.89 0.53
C ALA A 20 1.01 -6.82 0.20
N LEU A 21 0.61 -5.91 -0.68
CA LEU A 21 -0.77 -5.80 -1.16
C LEU A 21 -1.17 -7.01 -2.02
N GLU A 22 -0.29 -7.48 -2.89
CA GLU A 22 -0.49 -8.69 -3.70
C GLU A 22 -0.57 -9.94 -2.83
N THR A 23 0.29 -10.06 -1.81
CA THR A 23 0.25 -11.14 -0.84
C THR A 23 -1.08 -11.14 -0.08
N ALA A 24 -1.55 -9.98 0.38
CA ALA A 24 -2.83 -9.85 1.03
C ALA A 24 -3.99 -10.28 0.11
N ALA A 25 -3.98 -9.81 -1.14
CA ALA A 25 -4.99 -10.17 -2.14
C ALA A 25 -4.98 -11.68 -2.46
N ALA A 26 -3.80 -12.30 -2.56
CA ALA A 26 -3.64 -13.73 -2.82
C ALA A 26 -4.27 -14.62 -1.73
N VAL A 27 -4.34 -14.13 -0.49
CA VAL A 27 -5.01 -14.83 0.64
C VAL A 27 -6.43 -14.33 0.91
N GLY A 28 -6.98 -13.50 0.02
CA GLY A 28 -8.36 -12.99 0.11
C GLY A 28 -8.56 -11.84 1.10
N ILE A 29 -7.49 -11.17 1.53
CA ILE A 29 -7.56 -9.94 2.35
C ILE A 29 -7.63 -8.74 1.41
N HIS A 30 -8.76 -8.04 1.45
CA HIS A 30 -8.98 -6.80 0.71
C HIS A 30 -9.38 -5.70 1.69
N VAL A 31 -8.79 -4.52 1.53
CA VAL A 31 -9.17 -3.32 2.30
C VAL A 31 -9.85 -2.32 1.36
N SER A 32 -11.11 -2.01 1.65
CA SER A 32 -11.91 -1.05 0.88
C SER A 32 -11.98 0.28 1.63
N GLY A 33 -11.82 1.42 0.94
CA GLY A 33 -12.21 2.72 1.49
C GLY A 33 -11.55 3.94 0.82
N PRO A 34 -12.28 5.05 0.57
CA PRO A 34 -11.78 6.15 -0.26
C PRO A 34 -10.83 7.12 0.45
N HIS A 35 -10.88 7.19 1.77
CA HIS A 35 -10.03 8.05 2.60
C HIS A 35 -10.11 7.46 4.00
N GLY A 36 -8.99 7.34 4.72
CA GLY A 36 -8.90 6.78 6.09
C GLY A 36 -9.71 7.50 7.18
N VAL A 37 -10.97 7.85 6.92
CA VAL A 37 -11.96 8.19 7.92
C VAL A 37 -12.60 6.87 8.36
N PRO A 38 -12.55 6.53 9.66
CA PRO A 38 -13.25 5.38 10.19
C PRO A 38 -14.75 5.65 10.11
N ASP A 39 -15.41 5.16 9.06
CA ASP A 39 -16.83 4.85 9.16
C ASP A 39 -16.94 3.61 10.07
N PRO A 40 -17.74 3.63 11.15
CA PRO A 40 -17.97 2.45 11.99
C PRO A 40 -18.55 1.24 11.23
N LEU A 41 -18.90 1.38 9.94
CA LEU A 41 -19.23 0.28 9.02
C LEU A 41 -18.17 -0.02 7.93
N ALA A 42 -17.01 0.65 7.89
CA ALA A 42 -15.94 0.43 6.90
C ALA A 42 -15.08 -0.82 7.16
N GLY A 43 -15.59 -1.77 7.94
CA GLY A 43 -15.01 -3.11 8.14
C GLY A 43 -15.45 -4.12 7.07
N SER A 44 -15.88 -3.68 5.88
CA SER A 44 -16.18 -4.63 4.80
C SER A 44 -14.91 -4.98 4.03
N ILE A 45 -14.34 -6.13 4.39
CA ILE A 45 -13.49 -6.90 3.48
C ILE A 45 -14.44 -7.31 2.34
N SER A 46 -14.37 -6.59 1.22
CA SER A 46 -15.16 -6.91 0.04
C SER A 46 -14.30 -7.77 -0.88
N ALA A 47 -14.74 -9.00 -1.13
CA ALA A 47 -14.15 -9.88 -2.13
C ALA A 47 -14.55 -9.39 -3.53
N SER A 48 -13.91 -8.34 -4.01
CA SER A 48 -13.89 -8.00 -5.42
C SER A 48 -12.61 -8.57 -6.02
N GLY A 49 -12.74 -9.27 -7.14
CA GLY A 49 -11.66 -10.02 -7.79
C GLY A 49 -10.37 -9.23 -7.99
N ALA A 50 -9.28 -10.00 -8.13
CA ALA A 50 -7.91 -9.52 -8.28
C ALA A 50 -7.83 -8.22 -9.09
N THR A 51 -7.39 -7.14 -8.43
CA THR A 51 -6.77 -6.02 -9.14
C THR A 51 -5.28 -6.20 -8.94
N ASP A 52 -4.57 -6.49 -10.02
CA ASP A 52 -3.11 -6.46 -10.00
C ASP A 52 -2.67 -5.06 -9.54
N VAL A 53 -1.68 -4.96 -8.65
CA VAL A 53 -1.15 -3.66 -8.24
C VAL A 53 -0.60 -2.91 -9.46
N ALA A 54 -0.14 -3.63 -10.49
CA ALA A 54 0.24 -3.12 -11.80
C ALA A 54 -0.86 -2.26 -12.46
N ASP A 55 -2.14 -2.61 -12.26
CA ASP A 55 -3.28 -1.94 -12.90
C ASP A 55 -3.76 -0.69 -12.15
N LEU A 56 -3.20 -0.43 -10.96
CA LEU A 56 -3.61 0.68 -10.10
C LEU A 56 -2.80 1.95 -10.34
N THR A 57 -3.48 3.08 -10.20
CA THR A 57 -2.83 4.40 -10.03
C THR A 57 -2.14 4.49 -8.67
N MET A 58 -1.09 5.30 -8.54
CA MET A 58 -0.37 5.45 -7.26
C MET A 58 -1.30 5.90 -6.10
N PRO A 59 -2.26 6.82 -6.29
CA PRO A 59 -3.23 7.15 -5.24
C PRO A 59 -4.06 5.94 -4.78
N GLU A 60 -4.46 5.05 -5.68
CA GLU A 60 -5.20 3.83 -5.32
C GLU A 60 -4.32 2.85 -4.54
N VAL A 61 -3.07 2.66 -4.97
CA VAL A 61 -2.08 1.85 -4.24
C VAL A 61 -1.87 2.39 -2.82
N LEU A 62 -1.68 3.70 -2.67
CA LEU A 62 -1.50 4.35 -1.36
C LEU A 62 -2.74 4.24 -0.49
N GLY A 63 -3.94 4.38 -1.06
CA GLY A 63 -5.20 4.19 -0.35
C GLY A 63 -5.32 2.78 0.22
N ARG A 64 -5.03 1.76 -0.60
CA ARG A 64 -4.99 0.36 -0.17
C ARG A 64 -3.92 0.10 0.88
N TRP A 65 -2.71 0.62 0.68
CA TRP A 65 -1.60 0.48 1.62
C TRP A 65 -1.91 1.07 3.01
N HIS A 66 -2.51 2.27 3.04
CA HIS A 66 -2.90 2.90 4.29
C HIS A 66 -3.97 2.07 5.02
N GLY A 67 -5.01 1.63 4.32
CA GLY A 67 -6.01 0.75 4.92
C GLY A 67 -5.41 -0.55 5.44
N TYR A 68 -4.51 -1.16 4.68
CA TYR A 68 -3.83 -2.40 5.05
C TYR A 68 -2.98 -2.25 6.31
N THR A 69 -2.12 -1.23 6.38
CA THR A 69 -1.26 -0.97 7.54
C THR A 69 -2.07 -0.65 8.80
N LEU A 70 -3.18 0.10 8.68
CA LEU A 70 -4.09 0.36 9.80
C LEU A 70 -4.72 -0.93 10.34
N ALA A 71 -5.23 -1.80 9.46
CA ALA A 71 -5.80 -3.08 9.84
C ALA A 71 -4.75 -3.97 10.51
N LEU A 72 -3.56 -4.06 9.94
CA LEU A 72 -2.45 -4.86 10.44
C LEU A 72 -1.98 -4.41 11.83
N ASN A 73 -1.82 -3.11 12.02
CA ASN A 73 -1.50 -2.53 13.32
C ASN A 73 -2.61 -2.80 14.35
N SER A 74 -3.88 -2.68 13.95
CA SER A 74 -5.01 -2.97 14.83
C SER A 74 -5.05 -4.44 15.27
N VAL A 75 -4.78 -5.38 14.35
CA VAL A 75 -4.66 -6.81 14.67
C VAL A 75 -3.51 -7.05 15.66
N ASN A 76 -2.33 -6.51 15.38
CA ASN A 76 -1.17 -6.63 16.27
C ASN A 76 -1.49 -6.13 17.69
N ARG A 77 -2.08 -4.94 17.83
CA ARG A 77 -2.47 -4.38 19.12
C ARG A 77 -3.48 -5.26 19.85
N SER A 78 -4.45 -5.85 19.15
CA SER A 78 -5.43 -6.77 19.78
C SER A 78 -4.79 -8.04 20.33
N MET A 79 -3.64 -8.45 19.78
CA MET A 79 -2.81 -9.54 20.27
C MET A 79 -1.79 -9.10 21.33
N GLY A 80 -1.84 -7.85 21.79
CA GLY A 80 -0.89 -7.28 22.75
C GLY A 80 0.52 -7.08 22.18
N LYS A 81 0.65 -6.92 20.86
CA LYS A 81 1.91 -6.64 20.15
C LYS A 81 1.97 -5.19 19.72
N ASP A 82 3.18 -4.69 19.52
CA ASP A 82 3.42 -3.38 18.91
C ASP A 82 2.98 -3.35 17.44
N ASP A 83 2.78 -2.15 16.91
CA ASP A 83 2.46 -1.93 15.51
C ASP A 83 3.49 -2.59 14.59
N LEU A 84 3.02 -3.34 13.59
CA LEU A 84 3.92 -3.95 12.62
C LEU A 84 4.51 -2.90 11.66
N TYR A 85 3.73 -1.86 11.37
CA TYR A 85 4.11 -0.77 10.49
C TYR A 85 3.71 0.60 11.08
N PRO A 86 4.46 1.13 12.06
CA PRO A 86 4.18 2.42 12.71
C PRO A 86 4.68 3.64 11.92
N PHE A 87 4.87 3.51 10.60
CA PHE A 87 5.50 4.53 9.78
C PHE A 87 4.47 5.36 9.00
N VAL A 88 4.71 6.66 8.93
CA VAL A 88 4.00 7.57 8.02
C VAL A 88 4.92 7.86 6.85
N ILE A 89 4.42 7.67 5.62
CA ILE A 89 5.17 8.00 4.41
C ILE A 89 5.15 9.54 4.24
N PRO A 90 6.30 10.24 4.28
CA PRO A 90 6.34 11.69 4.15
C PRO A 90 5.88 12.14 2.76
N ALA A 91 5.25 13.32 2.67
CA ALA A 91 4.76 13.86 1.40
C ALA A 91 5.81 13.88 0.27
N PRO A 92 7.08 14.29 0.49
CA PRO A 92 8.10 14.27 -0.57
C PRO A 92 8.46 12.86 -1.06
N VAL A 93 8.20 11.82 -0.28
CA VAL A 93 8.42 10.42 -0.67
C VAL A 93 7.28 9.92 -1.54
N LEU A 94 6.06 10.47 -1.38
CA LEU A 94 4.92 10.12 -2.24
C LEU A 94 5.22 10.43 -3.71
N ASP A 95 5.83 11.59 -4.00
CA ASP A 95 6.23 11.97 -5.35
C ASP A 95 7.27 11.00 -5.93
N LYS A 96 8.18 10.49 -5.10
CA LYS A 96 9.19 9.50 -5.52
C LYS A 96 8.54 8.15 -5.82
N LEU A 97 7.59 7.72 -4.99
CA LEU A 97 6.85 6.49 -5.20
C LEU A 97 5.99 6.57 -6.48
N ASP A 98 5.34 7.71 -6.72
CA ASP A 98 4.61 7.96 -7.97
C ASP A 98 5.53 7.92 -9.20
N PHE A 99 6.70 8.53 -9.10
CA PHE A 99 7.73 8.44 -10.14
C PHE A 99 8.14 6.99 -10.41
N VAL A 100 8.46 6.20 -9.39
CA VAL A 100 8.81 4.78 -9.55
C VAL A 100 7.66 4.00 -10.20
N ALA A 101 6.42 4.20 -9.74
CA ALA A 101 5.24 3.54 -10.29
C ALA A 101 5.03 3.88 -11.78
N SER A 102 5.39 5.09 -12.20
CA SER A 102 5.31 5.53 -13.60
C SER A 102 6.31 4.84 -14.54
N LEU A 103 7.38 4.23 -13.99
CA LEU A 103 8.38 3.50 -14.79
C LEU A 103 7.90 2.12 -15.23
N ARG A 104 6.76 1.65 -14.71
CA ARG A 104 6.17 0.38 -15.13
C ARG A 104 5.87 0.44 -16.63
N PRO A 105 6.13 -0.65 -17.39
CA PRO A 105 5.66 -0.74 -18.76
C PRO A 105 4.16 -0.51 -18.77
N GLY A 106 3.67 0.46 -19.55
CA GLY A 106 2.24 0.57 -19.79
C GLY A 106 1.74 -0.77 -20.33
N ALA A 107 0.61 -1.25 -19.82
CA ALA A 107 -0.12 -2.35 -20.47
C ALA A 107 -0.20 -2.01 -21.97
N GLY A 108 0.43 -2.84 -22.80
CA GLY A 108 0.77 -2.48 -24.18
C GLY A 108 -0.42 -1.89 -24.95
N GLN A 109 -0.13 -0.84 -25.73
CA GLN A 109 -0.93 -0.53 -26.93
C GLN A 109 -0.55 -1.50 -28.05
#